data_AF-A0A7S1MGF3-F1
#
_entry.id   AF-A0A7S1MGF3-F1
#
_cell.length_a   1.000
_cell.length_b   1.000
_cell.length_c   1.000
_cell.angle_alpha   90.00
_cell.angle_beta   90.00
_cell.angle_gamma   90.00
#
_symmetry.space_group_name_H-M   'P 1'
#
loop_
_entity.id
_entity.type
_entity.pdbx_description
1 polymer ?
#
loop_
_entity_poly.entity_id
_entity_poly.type
_entity_poly.pdbx_seq_one_letter_code
_entity_poly.pdbx_strand_id
1 'polypeptide(L)'
;RGWGSGPTEALHHQGFDLHAALASDLGLKSYRRLPTLSVDGGRRARKAPSGFPWVDLAHSEPMDQETAQVNPAEVTTKLFEAAAAKGASLVSGAVEGVRREGDQVRAVVVDGQDVPC
;
A
#
# COMPACT_ATOMS: atom_id res chain seq x y z
N ARG A 1 -3.99 -0.15 18.27
CA ARG A 1 -3.85 -0.61 16.87
C ARG A 1 -2.92 -1.81 16.88
N GLY A 2 -3.14 -2.84 16.08
CA GLY A 2 -2.48 -4.16 16.25
C GLY A 2 -1.61 -4.62 15.07
N TRP A 3 -1.46 -3.82 14.02
CA TRP A 3 -0.61 -4.11 12.87
C TRP A 3 0.62 -3.20 12.81
N GLY A 4 1.79 -3.82 12.70
CA GLY A 4 3.10 -3.16 12.79
C GLY A 4 3.67 -3.17 14.21
N SER A 5 4.99 -3.16 14.34
CA SER A 5 5.67 -3.07 15.64
C SER A 5 7.02 -2.38 15.51
N GLY A 6 7.50 -1.83 16.63
CA GLY A 6 8.81 -1.19 16.68
C GLY A 6 8.92 0.05 15.79
N PRO A 7 10.07 0.30 15.12
CA PRO A 7 10.33 1.56 14.43
C PRO A 7 9.37 1.94 13.29
N THR A 8 8.58 0.99 12.77
CA THR A 8 7.68 1.19 11.63
C THR A 8 6.20 1.27 12.03
N GLU A 9 5.88 1.16 13.31
CA GLU A 9 4.49 1.18 13.81
C GLU A 9 3.72 2.42 13.32
N ALA A 10 4.32 3.60 13.46
CA ALA A 10 3.70 4.85 13.02
C ALA A 10 3.37 4.85 11.52
N LEU A 11 4.25 4.30 10.68
CA LEU A 11 4.03 4.21 9.23
C LEU A 11 2.89 3.25 8.88
N HIS A 12 2.78 2.12 9.59
CA HIS A 12 1.67 1.18 9.39
C HIS A 12 0.32 1.82 9.72
N HIS A 13 0.22 2.54 10.85
CA HIS A 13 -1.01 3.19 11.25
C HIS A 13 -1.42 4.30 10.28
N GLN A 14 -0.47 5.18 9.91
CA GLN A 14 -0.73 6.25 8.95
C GLN A 14 -1.07 5.70 7.56
N GLY A 15 -0.34 4.67 7.11
CA GLY A 15 -0.60 4.03 5.83
C GLY A 15 -1.99 3.40 5.77
N PHE A 16 -2.44 2.74 6.84
CA PHE A 16 -3.78 2.15 6.90
C PHE A 16 -4.88 3.23 6.80
N ASP A 17 -4.74 4.30 7.59
CA ASP A 17 -5.70 5.42 7.57
C ASP A 17 -5.70 6.12 6.20
N LEU A 18 -4.53 6.30 5.59
CA LEU A 18 -4.39 6.90 4.27
C LEU A 18 -5.13 6.10 3.19
N HIS A 19 -5.08 4.77 3.22
CA HIS A 19 -5.82 3.95 2.25
C HIS A 19 -7.34 4.09 2.40
N ALA A 20 -7.84 4.23 3.63
CA ALA A 20 -9.26 4.49 3.86
C ALA A 20 -9.68 5.88 3.33
N ALA A 21 -8.84 6.90 3.55
CA ALA A 21 -9.08 8.24 3.03
C ALA A 21 -9.04 8.27 1.49
N LEU A 22 -8.00 7.69 0.88
CA LEU A 22 -7.89 7.56 -0.58
C LEU A 22 -9.04 6.78 -1.20
N ALA A 23 -9.55 5.75 -0.51
CA ALA A 23 -10.73 5.01 -0.96
C ALA A 23 -11.95 5.91 -1.13
N SER A 24 -12.19 6.78 -0.16
CA SER A 24 -13.25 7.79 -0.22
C SER A 24 -12.95 8.83 -1.31
N ASP A 25 -11.78 9.45 -1.27
CA ASP A 25 -11.44 10.61 -2.10
C ASP A 25 -11.32 10.27 -3.59
N LEU A 26 -10.82 9.07 -3.93
CA LEU A 26 -10.65 8.61 -5.31
C LEU A 26 -11.80 7.69 -5.77
N GLY A 27 -12.79 7.44 -4.90
CA GLY A 27 -13.90 6.53 -5.15
C GLY A 27 -13.44 5.11 -5.52
N LEU A 28 -12.50 4.55 -4.78
CA LEU A 28 -11.98 3.20 -5.02
C LEU A 28 -13.06 2.15 -4.74
N LYS A 29 -13.30 1.26 -5.70
CA LYS A 29 -14.33 0.22 -5.58
C LYS A 29 -13.82 -1.05 -4.91
N SER A 30 -12.52 -1.29 -4.99
CA SER A 30 -11.89 -2.50 -4.43
C SER A 30 -11.55 -2.41 -2.95
N TYR A 31 -11.55 -1.21 -2.35
CA TYR A 31 -11.25 -1.04 -0.94
C TYR A 31 -12.35 -1.68 -0.09
N ARG A 32 -11.96 -2.59 0.79
CA ARG A 32 -12.85 -3.13 1.82
C ARG A 32 -12.04 -3.53 3.04
N ARG A 33 -12.60 -3.28 4.22
CA ARG A 33 -12.16 -3.96 5.44
C ARG A 33 -12.60 -5.41 5.39
N LEU A 34 -11.75 -6.30 5.89
CA LEU A 34 -12.04 -7.73 5.92
C LEU A 34 -11.50 -8.34 7.20
N PRO A 35 -12.23 -9.27 7.83
CA PRO A 35 -11.67 -10.09 8.89
C PRO A 35 -10.50 -10.92 8.35
N THR A 36 -9.36 -10.89 9.04
CA THR A 36 -8.14 -11.61 8.63
C THR A 36 -7.68 -12.54 9.75
N LEU A 37 -7.17 -13.71 9.38
CA LEU A 37 -6.55 -14.66 10.30
C LEU A 37 -5.04 -14.69 10.10
N SER A 38 -4.30 -14.73 11.19
CA SER A 38 -2.91 -15.16 11.20
C SER A 38 -2.88 -16.67 11.44
N VAL A 39 -2.12 -17.42 10.62
CA VAL A 39 -2.06 -18.88 10.68
C VAL A 39 -0.62 -19.32 10.90
N ASP A 40 -0.41 -20.20 11.89
CA ASP A 40 0.85 -20.85 12.19
C ASP A 40 0.81 -22.31 11.69
N GLY A 41 1.66 -22.62 10.70
CA GLY A 41 1.74 -23.94 10.06
C GLY A 41 2.39 -25.04 10.90
N GLY A 42 2.96 -24.74 12.06
CA GLY A 42 3.70 -25.69 12.90
C GLY A 42 2.86 -26.39 13.97
N ARG A 43 1.64 -25.95 14.23
CA ARG A 43 0.81 -26.45 15.34
C ARG A 43 -0.61 -26.76 14.89
N ARG A 44 -1.11 -27.92 15.30
CA ARG A 44 -2.48 -28.34 15.02
C ARG A 44 -3.43 -27.78 16.09
N ALA A 45 -4.42 -26.98 15.67
CA ALA A 45 -5.54 -26.57 16.50
C ALA A 45 -6.48 -27.74 16.78
N ARG A 46 -7.27 -27.64 17.85
CA ARG A 46 -8.31 -28.62 18.18
C ARG A 46 -9.65 -28.33 17.50
N LYS A 47 -9.86 -27.09 17.05
CA LYS A 47 -11.09 -26.61 16.41
C LYS A 47 -10.75 -25.50 15.42
N ALA A 48 -11.58 -25.35 14.38
CA ALA A 48 -11.51 -24.23 13.47
C ALA A 48 -11.85 -22.90 14.18
N PRO A 49 -11.25 -21.77 13.78
CA PRO A 49 -11.56 -20.45 14.31
C PRO A 49 -13.00 -20.00 13.98
N SER A 50 -13.63 -19.30 14.93
CA SER A 50 -14.98 -18.75 14.75
C SER A 50 -15.00 -17.75 13.59
N GLY A 51 -16.00 -17.85 12.71
CA GLY A 51 -16.13 -17.02 11.51
C GLY A 51 -15.38 -17.54 10.28
N PHE A 52 -14.53 -18.56 10.43
CA PHE A 52 -13.80 -19.18 9.32
C PHE A 52 -13.88 -20.71 9.38
N PRO A 53 -15.09 -21.30 9.24
CA PRO A 53 -15.31 -22.74 9.39
C PRO A 53 -14.61 -23.59 8.32
N TRP A 54 -14.13 -22.96 7.26
CA TRP A 54 -13.40 -23.58 6.15
C TRP A 54 -11.89 -23.72 6.42
N VAL A 55 -11.37 -23.12 7.50
CA VAL A 55 -9.96 -23.27 7.90
C VAL A 55 -9.80 -24.58 8.64
N ASP A 56 -8.96 -25.47 8.09
CA ASP A 56 -8.58 -26.73 8.72
C ASP A 56 -7.90 -26.49 10.08
N LEU A 57 -7.66 -27.56 10.83
CA LEU A 57 -7.09 -27.58 12.18
C LEU A 57 -5.66 -27.00 12.31
N ALA A 58 -5.30 -25.94 11.60
CA ALA A 58 -4.11 -25.14 11.82
C ALA A 58 -4.33 -24.18 13.00
N HIS A 59 -3.30 -23.98 13.81
CA HIS A 59 -3.29 -22.93 14.82
C HIS A 59 -3.47 -21.58 14.13
N SER A 60 -4.51 -20.86 14.51
CA SER A 60 -4.87 -19.60 13.89
C SER A 60 -5.48 -18.65 14.91
N GLU A 61 -5.20 -17.37 14.74
CA GLU A 61 -5.70 -16.31 15.61
C GLU A 61 -6.27 -15.19 14.73
N PRO A 62 -7.46 -14.65 15.06
CA PRO A 62 -7.94 -13.43 14.44
C PRO A 62 -6.90 -12.32 14.58
N MET A 63 -6.57 -11.71 13.45
CA MET A 63 -5.88 -10.43 13.46
C MET A 63 -6.81 -9.35 14.01
N ASP A 64 -6.26 -8.17 14.24
CA ASP A 64 -7.06 -7.03 14.64
C ASP A 64 -8.11 -6.64 13.59
N GLN A 65 -8.99 -5.70 13.97
CA GLN A 65 -10.03 -5.16 13.09
C GLN A 65 -9.49 -4.13 12.08
N GLU A 66 -8.17 -3.93 12.02
CA GLU A 66 -7.49 -2.96 11.17
C GLU A 66 -6.81 -3.65 9.99
N THR A 67 -7.52 -4.62 9.43
CA THR A 67 -7.14 -5.29 8.20
C THR A 67 -8.06 -4.88 7.06
N ALA A 68 -7.46 -4.57 5.91
CA ALA A 68 -8.15 -4.12 4.72
C ALA A 68 -7.43 -4.65 3.49
N GLN A 69 -8.18 -4.74 2.40
CA GLN A 69 -7.64 -5.05 1.09
C GLN A 69 -8.04 -3.97 0.10
N VAL A 70 -7.24 -3.85 -0.95
CA VAL A 70 -7.47 -2.97 -2.08
C VAL A 70 -6.81 -3.58 -3.31
N ASN A 71 -7.27 -3.24 -4.50
CA ASN A 71 -6.57 -3.56 -5.74
C ASN A 71 -5.44 -2.54 -5.94
N PRO A 72 -4.15 -2.94 -5.88
CA PRO A 72 -3.04 -2.02 -6.03
C PRO A 72 -3.06 -1.26 -7.35
N ALA A 73 -3.46 -1.91 -8.45
CA ALA A 73 -3.55 -1.26 -9.75
C ALA A 73 -4.63 -0.17 -9.78
N GLU A 74 -5.77 -0.39 -9.14
CA GLU A 74 -6.82 0.63 -9.07
C GLU A 74 -6.36 1.87 -8.28
N VAL A 75 -5.73 1.65 -7.12
CA VAL A 75 -5.22 2.73 -6.26
C VAL A 75 -4.21 3.58 -7.02
N THR A 76 -3.21 2.95 -7.63
CA THR A 76 -2.11 3.67 -8.29
C THR A 76 -2.62 4.42 -9.51
N THR A 77 -3.41 3.79 -10.37
CA THR A 77 -3.99 4.45 -11.55
C THR A 77 -4.79 5.69 -11.17
N LYS A 78 -5.74 5.56 -10.24
CA LYS A 78 -6.60 6.68 -9.83
C LYS A 78 -5.84 7.78 -9.11
N LEU A 79 -4.80 7.43 -8.35
CA LEU A 79 -3.94 8.41 -7.70
C LEU A 79 -3.18 9.25 -8.74
N PHE A 80 -2.60 8.61 -9.77
CA PHE A 80 -1.94 9.31 -10.86
C PHE A 80 -2.90 10.15 -11.70
N GLU A 81 -4.10 9.65 -12.00
CA GLU A 81 -5.14 10.42 -12.69
C GLU A 81 -5.54 11.68 -11.90
N ALA A 82 -5.74 11.55 -10.58
CA ALA A 82 -6.06 12.67 -9.71
C ALA A 82 -4.91 13.67 -9.59
N ALA A 83 -3.66 13.20 -9.58
CA ALA A 83 -2.48 14.06 -9.60
C ALA A 83 -2.36 14.82 -10.93
N ALA A 84 -2.59 14.14 -12.06
CA ALA A 84 -2.58 14.75 -13.39
C ALA A 84 -3.67 15.82 -13.53
N ALA A 85 -4.87 15.55 -13.02
CA ALA A 85 -5.96 16.54 -12.95
C ALA A 85 -5.60 17.79 -12.11
N LYS A 86 -4.63 17.67 -11.19
CA LYS A 86 -4.09 18.78 -10.39
C LYS A 86 -2.84 19.44 -11.00
N GLY A 87 -2.47 19.07 -12.23
CA GLY A 87 -1.36 19.67 -12.96
C GLY A 87 -0.02 18.94 -12.85
N ALA A 88 0.01 17.75 -12.24
CA ALA A 88 1.20 16.90 -12.29
C ALA A 88 1.37 16.27 -13.69
N SER A 89 2.61 16.00 -14.09
CA SER A 89 2.92 15.26 -15.32
C SER A 89 3.50 13.90 -14.96
N LEU A 90 2.97 12.84 -15.60
CA LEU A 90 3.55 11.50 -15.53
C LEU A 90 4.51 11.31 -16.70
N VAL A 91 5.79 11.14 -16.40
CA VAL A 91 6.82 10.78 -17.37
C VAL A 91 7.17 9.31 -17.18
N SER A 92 7.00 8.50 -18.23
CA SER A 92 7.41 7.10 -18.25
C SER A 92 8.72 6.96 -19.01
N GLY A 93 9.72 6.35 -18.39
CA GLY A 93 11.05 6.13 -18.97
C GLY A 93 12.02 5.58 -17.93
N ALA A 94 13.24 5.22 -18.34
CA ALA A 94 14.30 4.79 -17.43
C ALA A 94 15.05 6.01 -16.88
N VAL A 95 15.13 6.12 -15.55
CA VAL A 95 15.97 7.14 -14.91
C VAL A 95 17.43 6.68 -14.94
N GLU A 96 18.27 7.43 -15.64
CA GLU A 96 19.68 7.11 -15.86
C GLU A 96 20.62 7.92 -14.95
N GLY A 97 20.14 9.03 -14.38
CA GLY A 97 20.93 9.86 -13.47
C GLY A 97 20.28 11.20 -13.16
N VAL A 98 21.06 12.08 -12.54
CA VAL A 98 20.66 13.45 -12.21
C VAL A 98 21.68 14.44 -12.76
N ARG A 99 21.22 15.57 -13.29
CA ARG A 99 22.06 16.71 -13.67
C ARG A 99 22.17 17.66 -12.49
N ARG A 100 23.40 18.05 -12.18
CA ARG A 100 23.71 18.96 -11.07
C ARG A 100 24.48 20.17 -11.57
N GLU A 101 24.21 21.31 -10.96
CA GLU A 101 24.96 22.54 -11.10
C GLU A 101 25.45 22.93 -9.70
N GLY A 102 26.74 22.68 -9.42
CA GLY A 102 27.25 22.70 -8.06
C GLY A 102 26.51 21.69 -7.17
N ASP A 103 25.96 22.16 -6.05
CA ASP A 103 25.23 21.32 -5.10
C ASP A 103 23.74 21.14 -5.46
N GLN A 104 23.21 21.88 -6.43
CA GLN A 104 21.79 21.84 -6.80
C GLN A 104 21.51 20.82 -7.90
N VAL A 105 20.44 20.03 -7.73
CA VAL A 105 19.89 19.20 -8.80
C VAL A 105 19.04 20.08 -9.71
N ARG A 106 19.28 20.01 -11.02
CA ARG A 106 18.59 20.82 -12.05
C ARG A 106 17.66 20.00 -12.93
N ALA A 107 17.98 18.74 -13.14
CA ALA A 107 17.18 17.84 -13.95
C ALA A 107 17.43 16.37 -13.57
N VAL A 108 16.49 15.52 -13.96
CA VAL A 108 16.63 14.06 -13.98
C VAL A 108 16.85 13.64 -15.44
N VAL A 109 17.77 12.71 -15.68
CA VAL A 109 17.99 12.15 -17.01
C VAL A 109 17.07 10.95 -17.21
N VAL A 110 16.17 11.04 -18.18
CA VAL A 110 15.19 9.99 -18.52
C VAL A 110 15.37 9.64 -19.99
N ASP A 111 15.72 8.39 -20.29
CA ASP A 111 15.98 7.90 -21.66
C ASP A 111 16.91 8.83 -22.48
N GLY A 112 18.00 9.29 -21.86
CA GLY A 112 18.96 10.23 -22.44
C GLY A 112 18.50 11.70 -22.52
N GLN A 113 17.29 12.04 -22.09
CA GLN A 113 16.76 13.41 -22.09
C GLN A 113 16.73 14.03 -20.68
N ASP A 114 17.01 15.32 -20.59
CA ASP A 114 16.96 16.04 -19.32
C ASP A 114 15.53 16.54 -19.03
N VAL A 115 14.92 16.05 -17.94
CA VAL A 115 13.63 16.49 -17.40
C VAL A 115 13.89 17.45 -16.23
N PRO A 116 13.55 18.75 -16.34
CA PRO A 116 13.88 19.74 -15.31
C PRO A 116 13.15 19.50 -13.99
N CYS A 117 13.82 19.83 -12.88
CA CYS A 117 13.28 19.79 -11.53
C CYS A 117 12.67 21.13 -11.10
#